data_AF-A0A0J9V4J7-F1
#
_entry.id   AF-A0A0J9V4J7-F1
#
_cell.length_a   1.000
_cell.length_b   1.000
_cell.length_c   1.000
_cell.angle_alpha   90.00
_cell.angle_beta   90.00
_cell.angle_gamma   90.00
#
_symmetry.space_group_name_H-M   'P 1'
#
loop_
_entity.id
_entity.type
_entity.pdbx_description
1 polymer ?
#
loop_
_entity_poly.entity_id
_entity_poly.type
_entity_poly.pdbx_seq_one_letter_code
_entity_poly.pdbx_strand_id
1 'polypeptide(L)'
;MVCSQFIPRLGCRVLSRPLYQITSSLLPGRVYPPFTRTMLTKARGNQGKVLMVLYPGGHHARDQPELLGCVENELGLREWIEEQGHTLVSTADKDGEASEFDKQLEDAEVIVTTPFHPGYLTAERLSRAKNLRLAVTAGIGSDHVDLDAANKANGGITVAEITGCNVVSVAEHVVMTMLVLMKNFVPAHDMIREGRWDVAEVTKNNYDIEDKVVGTVGAGRIGERVLRRLAPFHCKELLYFDYQPLSSEVEKDIGCRRVESLEEMVSRCDIVNIECPLYAETRGLFNKDIIGKMKPGL
;
A
#
# COMPACT_ATOMS: atom_id res chain seq x y z
N MET A 1 3.30 10.89 5.61
CA MET A 1 2.91 11.04 7.03
C MET A 1 2.35 9.72 7.62
N VAL A 2 2.84 8.54 7.19
CA VAL A 2 2.23 7.24 7.58
C VAL A 2 3.27 6.19 8.06
N CYS A 3 4.57 6.44 7.93
CA CYS A 3 5.57 5.42 8.23
C CYS A 3 6.09 5.42 9.69
N SER A 4 5.77 6.44 10.49
CA SER A 4 6.42 6.69 11.79
C SER A 4 5.99 5.78 12.94
N GLN A 5 4.81 5.15 12.89
CA GLN A 5 4.20 4.54 14.08
C GLN A 5 4.17 2.99 14.13
N PHE A 6 4.74 2.26 13.17
CA PHE A 6 4.26 0.89 12.89
C PHE A 6 5.23 -0.29 13.12
N ILE A 7 6.42 -0.07 13.69
CA ILE A 7 7.45 -1.14 13.73
C ILE A 7 7.14 -2.33 14.68
N PRO A 8 6.40 -2.27 15.80
CA PRO A 8 6.48 -3.38 16.76
C PRO A 8 5.50 -4.57 16.56
N ARG A 9 4.62 -4.62 15.54
CA ARG A 9 3.63 -5.73 15.44
C ARG A 9 3.19 -6.13 14.03
N LEU A 10 4.06 -6.65 13.16
CA LEU A 10 3.61 -7.06 11.81
C LEU A 10 4.19 -8.40 11.36
N GLY A 11 3.29 -9.28 10.89
CA GLY A 11 3.62 -10.49 10.14
C GLY A 11 3.81 -10.13 8.66
N CYS A 12 4.98 -10.44 8.11
CA CYS A 12 5.31 -10.18 6.72
C CYS A 12 4.62 -11.21 5.80
N ARG A 13 4.00 -10.77 4.70
CA ARG A 13 3.42 -11.68 3.69
C ARG A 13 4.33 -11.75 2.47
N VAL A 14 4.65 -12.97 2.04
CA VAL A 14 5.44 -13.23 0.84
C VAL A 14 4.50 -13.27 -0.38
N LEU A 15 4.77 -12.44 -1.40
CA LEU A 15 3.97 -12.31 -2.62
C LEU A 15 4.43 -13.25 -3.74
N SER A 16 5.69 -13.68 -3.74
CA SER A 16 6.26 -14.66 -4.68
C SER A 16 7.00 -15.79 -3.94
N ARG A 17 6.70 -17.06 -4.28
CA ARG A 17 7.48 -18.25 -3.86
C ARG A 17 7.61 -19.24 -5.03
N PRO A 18 8.75 -19.93 -5.21
CA PRO A 18 8.82 -21.08 -6.11
C PRO A 18 7.93 -22.22 -5.58
N LEU A 19 7.16 -22.84 -6.46
CA LEU A 19 6.30 -23.99 -6.16
C LEU A 19 7.16 -25.21 -5.80
N TYR A 20 7.23 -25.56 -4.52
CA TYR A 20 7.51 -26.93 -4.09
C TYR A 20 6.24 -27.50 -3.45
N GLN A 21 5.66 -28.51 -4.12
CA GLN A 21 4.50 -29.25 -3.64
C GLN A 21 4.84 -29.91 -2.29
N ILE A 22 4.06 -29.60 -1.26
CA ILE A 22 3.91 -30.46 -0.09
C ILE A 22 2.41 -30.69 0.10
N THR A 23 1.99 -31.94 -0.13
CA THR A 23 0.62 -32.42 0.05
C THR A 23 0.21 -32.32 1.52
N SER A 24 -0.91 -31.65 1.79
CA SER A 24 -1.54 -31.55 3.11
C SER A 24 -2.66 -32.58 3.22
N SER A 25 -2.55 -33.49 4.19
CA SER A 25 -3.66 -34.35 4.65
C SER A 25 -4.07 -33.92 6.07
N LEU A 26 -5.35 -33.61 6.22
CA LEU A 26 -6.06 -33.18 7.44
C LEU A 26 -6.00 -34.20 8.58
N LEU A 27 -5.67 -33.77 9.81
CA LEU A 27 -6.20 -34.31 11.07
C LEU A 27 -6.24 -33.21 12.16
N PRO A 28 -7.30 -33.10 12.98
CA PRO A 28 -7.42 -32.08 14.03
C PRO A 28 -6.90 -32.59 15.38
N GLY A 29 -6.28 -31.68 16.14
CA GLY A 29 -5.97 -31.87 17.56
C GLY A 29 -4.49 -32.09 17.85
N ARG A 30 -3.74 -31.02 18.14
CA ARG A 30 -2.55 -31.09 18.98
C ARG A 30 -2.26 -29.76 19.66
N VAL A 31 -2.00 -29.89 20.97
CA VAL A 31 -1.58 -28.88 21.93
C VAL A 31 -0.32 -28.17 21.42
N TYR A 32 -0.29 -26.84 21.48
CA TYR A 32 0.89 -26.04 21.15
C TYR A 32 2.02 -26.31 22.18
N PRO A 33 3.23 -26.71 21.76
CA PRO A 33 4.35 -26.80 22.68
C PRO A 33 4.83 -25.39 23.06
N PRO A 34 5.51 -25.23 24.22
CA PRO A 34 6.01 -23.93 24.66
C PRO A 34 7.00 -23.36 23.65
N PHE A 35 6.93 -22.04 23.43
CA PHE A 35 7.84 -21.26 22.59
C PHE A 35 9.29 -21.59 22.96
N THR A 36 9.91 -22.47 22.19
CA THR A 36 11.35 -22.70 22.26
C THR A 36 11.96 -21.54 21.49
N ARG A 37 12.66 -20.63 22.20
CA ARG A 37 13.58 -19.69 21.56
C ARG A 37 14.67 -20.53 20.91
N THR A 38 14.46 -20.93 19.66
CA THR A 38 15.58 -21.33 18.80
C THR A 38 16.38 -20.07 18.57
N MET A 39 17.40 -19.84 19.42
CA MET A 39 18.47 -18.92 19.06
C MET A 39 19.01 -19.43 17.73
N LEU A 40 18.76 -18.69 16.66
CA LEU A 40 19.51 -18.81 15.42
C LEU A 40 20.99 -18.67 15.82
N THR A 41 21.67 -19.80 15.85
CA THR A 41 23.12 -19.86 15.98
C THR A 41 23.68 -18.93 14.92
N LYS A 42 24.51 -17.97 15.36
CA LYS A 42 25.19 -16.98 14.53
C LYS A 42 25.85 -17.71 13.37
N ALA A 43 25.21 -17.70 12.20
CA ALA A 43 25.79 -18.21 10.98
C ALA A 43 26.99 -17.30 10.67
N ARG A 44 28.18 -17.74 11.07
CA ARG A 44 29.42 -17.13 10.61
C ARG A 44 29.44 -17.29 9.09
N GLY A 45 29.38 -16.18 8.35
CA GLY A 45 30.06 -16.14 7.05
C GLY A 45 29.41 -15.45 5.85
N ASN A 46 28.28 -14.75 5.92
CA ASN A 46 27.84 -13.97 4.76
C ASN A 46 27.50 -12.52 5.12
N GLN A 47 28.41 -11.60 4.79
CA GLN A 47 28.15 -10.16 4.83
C GLN A 47 27.28 -9.82 3.61
N GLY A 48 25.97 -9.68 3.81
CA GLY A 48 25.06 -9.19 2.77
C GLY A 48 25.02 -7.66 2.69
N LYS A 49 24.73 -7.15 1.49
CA LYS A 49 24.47 -5.73 1.23
C LYS A 49 22.98 -5.45 1.21
N VAL A 50 22.55 -4.51 2.04
CA VAL A 50 21.18 -3.97 2.07
C VAL A 50 21.18 -2.61 1.39
N LEU A 51 20.38 -2.46 0.34
CA LEU A 51 20.16 -1.20 -0.35
C LEU A 51 18.76 -0.68 -0.05
N MET A 52 18.64 0.55 0.44
CA MET A 52 17.37 1.22 0.70
C MET A 52 17.15 2.36 -0.28
N VAL A 53 15.99 2.38 -0.93
CA VAL A 53 15.50 3.49 -1.75
C VAL A 53 14.34 4.15 -1.03
N LEU A 54 14.59 5.34 -0.48
CA LEU A 54 13.68 6.10 0.39
C LEU A 54 13.57 7.56 -0.09
N TYR A 55 12.58 8.31 0.39
CA TYR A 55 12.48 9.75 0.06
C TYR A 55 13.48 10.58 0.87
N PRO A 56 13.94 11.74 0.36
CA PRO A 56 14.75 12.66 1.14
C PRO A 56 13.90 13.38 2.20
N GLY A 57 14.31 13.35 3.47
CA GLY A 57 13.65 14.09 4.54
C GLY A 57 14.20 15.51 4.69
N GLY A 58 15.46 15.75 4.33
CA GLY A 58 16.12 17.03 4.45
C GLY A 58 16.11 17.55 5.89
N HIS A 59 15.85 18.85 6.06
CA HIS A 59 15.76 19.44 7.40
C HIS A 59 14.59 18.88 8.22
N HIS A 60 13.50 18.45 7.59
CA HIS A 60 12.33 17.90 8.27
C HIS A 60 12.62 16.59 9.01
N ALA A 61 13.59 15.79 8.55
CA ALA A 61 14.01 14.58 9.27
C ALA A 61 14.65 14.88 10.62
N ARG A 62 15.31 16.05 10.74
CA ARG A 62 15.87 16.53 12.00
C ARG A 62 14.80 17.09 12.92
N ASP A 63 13.83 17.81 12.34
CA ASP A 63 12.72 18.40 13.09
C ASP A 63 11.74 17.33 13.60
N GLN A 64 11.60 16.22 12.86
CA GLN A 64 10.74 15.09 13.22
C GLN A 64 11.51 13.77 13.09
N PRO A 65 12.21 13.33 14.16
CA PRO A 65 12.98 12.08 14.17
C PRO A 65 12.14 10.82 13.93
N GLU A 66 10.84 10.88 14.20
CA GLU A 66 9.93 9.76 13.88
C GLU A 66 9.67 9.62 12.38
N LEU A 67 10.20 10.50 11.52
CA LEU A 67 10.13 10.36 10.07
C LEU A 67 11.05 9.22 9.58
N LEU A 68 10.77 7.98 9.99
CA LEU A 68 11.63 6.82 9.76
C LEU A 68 11.80 6.46 8.29
N GLY A 69 10.82 6.76 7.45
CA GLY A 69 10.79 6.40 6.03
C GLY A 69 11.70 7.22 5.10
N CYS A 70 12.57 8.07 5.64
CA CYS A 70 13.48 8.90 4.85
C CYS A 70 14.91 8.36 4.84
N VAL A 71 15.72 8.82 3.89
CA VAL A 71 17.12 8.41 3.75
C VAL A 71 17.98 8.75 4.97
N GLU A 72 17.64 9.79 5.73
CA GLU A 72 18.39 10.23 6.91
C GLU A 72 18.16 9.33 8.14
N ASN A 73 16.96 8.76 8.26
CA ASN A 73 16.56 7.94 9.40
C ASN A 73 16.58 6.44 9.11
N GLU A 74 16.62 6.03 7.83
CA GLU A 74 16.90 4.66 7.37
C GLU A 74 16.04 3.58 8.05
N LEU A 75 14.76 3.90 8.27
CA LEU A 75 13.80 3.07 9.00
C LEU A 75 14.21 2.70 10.43
N GLY A 76 15.24 3.35 10.98
CA GLY A 76 15.86 3.01 12.26
C GLY A 76 16.67 1.71 12.23
N LEU A 77 17.15 1.28 11.05
CA LEU A 77 17.71 -0.08 10.87
C LEU A 77 19.24 -0.14 10.77
N ARG A 78 19.96 0.98 10.59
CA ARG A 78 21.41 0.95 10.35
C ARG A 78 22.18 0.22 11.44
N GLU A 79 22.01 0.62 12.70
CA GLU A 79 22.71 0.01 13.84
C GLU A 79 22.44 -1.50 13.90
N TRP A 80 21.17 -1.90 13.82
CA TRP A 80 20.77 -3.30 13.85
C TRP A 80 21.36 -4.14 12.70
N ILE A 81 21.49 -3.56 11.49
CA ILE A 81 22.07 -4.24 10.32
C ILE A 81 23.59 -4.37 10.45
N GLU A 82 24.27 -3.31 10.85
CA GLU A 82 25.73 -3.27 10.98
C GLU A 82 26.24 -4.14 12.14
N GLU A 83 25.53 -4.22 13.26
CA GLU A 83 25.85 -5.12 14.39
C GLU A 83 25.84 -6.61 13.99
N GLN A 84 25.08 -6.96 12.96
CA GLN A 84 25.04 -8.32 12.40
C GLN A 84 26.14 -8.57 11.37
N GLY A 85 26.93 -7.55 11.02
CA GLY A 85 28.04 -7.63 10.06
C GLY A 85 27.63 -7.41 8.60
N HIS A 86 26.44 -6.87 8.35
CA HIS A 86 25.95 -6.49 7.02
C HIS A 86 26.25 -5.02 6.72
N THR A 87 26.15 -4.62 5.45
CA THR A 87 26.30 -3.21 5.05
C THR A 87 24.96 -2.62 4.63
N LEU A 88 24.75 -1.33 4.94
CA LEU A 88 23.57 -0.58 4.51
C LEU A 88 23.96 0.63 3.67
N VAL A 89 23.38 0.71 2.48
CA VAL A 89 23.42 1.88 1.60
C VAL A 89 22.00 2.42 1.46
N SER A 90 21.81 3.72 1.64
CA SER A 90 20.52 4.40 1.51
C SER A 90 20.63 5.50 0.44
N THR A 91 19.65 5.59 -0.45
CA THR A 91 19.63 6.60 -1.52
C THR A 91 18.22 7.09 -1.82
N ALA A 92 18.10 8.35 -2.22
CA ALA A 92 16.91 8.92 -2.85
C ALA A 92 17.07 9.06 -4.37
N ASP A 93 18.29 8.92 -4.89
CA ASP A 93 18.60 8.99 -6.32
C ASP A 93 18.32 7.64 -6.98
N LYS A 94 17.22 7.60 -7.73
CA LYS A 94 16.62 6.35 -8.24
C LYS A 94 16.22 6.38 -9.71
N ASP A 95 16.33 7.54 -10.36
CA ASP A 95 15.86 7.78 -11.72
C ASP A 95 17.02 8.25 -12.61
N GLY A 96 17.04 7.85 -13.88
CA GLY A 96 18.10 8.15 -14.84
C GLY A 96 19.15 7.04 -14.98
N GLU A 97 19.86 7.01 -16.12
CA GLU A 97 20.73 5.89 -16.55
C GLU A 97 21.93 5.60 -15.62
N ALA A 98 22.30 6.55 -14.76
CA ALA A 98 23.44 6.45 -13.86
C ALA A 98 23.08 6.80 -12.41
N SER A 99 21.83 6.57 -12.03
CA SER A 99 21.36 6.82 -10.67
C SER A 99 22.16 6.00 -9.65
N GLU A 100 22.26 6.50 -8.42
CA GLU A 100 22.89 5.76 -7.33
C GLU A 100 22.20 4.41 -7.10
N PHE A 101 20.87 4.34 -7.25
CA PHE A 101 20.15 3.08 -7.23
C PHE A 101 20.67 2.09 -8.29
N ASP A 102 20.86 2.54 -9.53
CA ASP A 102 21.33 1.69 -10.65
C ASP A 102 22.75 1.16 -10.45
N LYS A 103 23.61 1.91 -9.75
CA LYS A 103 24.96 1.48 -9.38
C LYS A 103 24.94 0.47 -8.24
N GLN A 104 24.13 0.73 -7.21
CA GLN A 104 24.18 -0.02 -5.97
C GLN A 104 23.39 -1.33 -6.02
N LEU A 105 22.45 -1.49 -6.97
CA LEU A 105 21.57 -2.66 -7.07
C LEU A 105 22.27 -3.93 -7.59
N GLU A 106 23.41 -3.81 -8.28
CA GLU A 106 24.02 -4.94 -9.01
C GLU A 106 24.51 -6.05 -8.07
N ASP A 107 25.02 -5.66 -6.91
CA ASP A 107 25.58 -6.51 -5.86
C ASP A 107 24.71 -6.56 -4.58
N ALA A 108 23.58 -5.86 -4.54
CA ALA A 108 22.67 -5.86 -3.39
C ALA A 108 22.01 -7.24 -3.19
N GLU A 109 22.02 -7.75 -1.96
CA GLU A 109 21.33 -9.00 -1.60
C GLU A 109 19.88 -8.74 -1.18
N VAL A 110 19.65 -7.61 -0.50
CA VAL A 110 18.34 -7.11 -0.10
C VAL A 110 18.15 -5.71 -0.66
N ILE A 111 17.03 -5.49 -1.33
CA ILE A 111 16.60 -4.15 -1.74
C ILE A 111 15.31 -3.80 -0.99
N VAL A 112 15.34 -2.69 -0.25
CA VAL A 112 14.17 -2.10 0.40
C VAL A 112 13.73 -0.88 -0.41
N THR A 113 12.46 -0.82 -0.77
CA THR A 113 11.85 0.29 -1.50
C THR A 113 10.64 0.81 -0.72
N THR A 114 10.16 2.01 -1.03
CA THR A 114 8.91 2.53 -0.45
C THR A 114 7.98 3.05 -1.55
N PRO A 115 6.65 2.76 -1.52
CA PRO A 115 5.72 3.21 -2.55
C PRO A 115 5.61 4.74 -2.66
N PHE A 116 5.99 5.47 -1.60
CA PHE A 116 5.97 6.94 -1.58
C PHE A 116 7.10 7.55 -2.42
N HIS A 117 8.16 6.79 -2.72
CA HIS A 117 9.29 7.17 -3.58
C HIS A 117 9.87 5.91 -4.24
N PRO A 118 9.13 5.31 -5.19
CA PRO A 118 9.37 3.93 -5.61
C PRO A 118 10.63 3.81 -6.48
N GLY A 119 11.61 3.04 -5.99
CA GLY A 119 12.71 2.52 -6.80
C GLY A 119 12.18 1.41 -7.70
N TYR A 120 11.82 1.75 -8.95
CA TYR A 120 11.23 0.80 -9.88
C TYR A 120 12.21 -0.34 -10.19
N LEU A 121 11.88 -1.56 -9.77
CA LEU A 121 12.62 -2.78 -10.09
C LEU A 121 12.07 -3.38 -11.39
N THR A 122 12.46 -2.75 -12.50
CA THR A 122 12.09 -3.19 -13.86
C THR A 122 12.77 -4.53 -14.20
N ALA A 123 12.28 -5.22 -15.23
CA ALA A 123 12.92 -6.41 -15.76
C ALA A 123 14.42 -6.18 -16.09
N GLU A 124 14.77 -5.02 -16.63
CA GLU A 124 16.15 -4.64 -16.93
C GLU A 124 17.00 -4.56 -15.66
N ARG A 125 16.55 -3.82 -14.64
CA ARG A 125 17.26 -3.70 -13.35
C ARG A 125 17.38 -5.04 -12.63
N LEU A 126 16.32 -5.83 -12.62
CA LEU A 126 16.33 -7.19 -12.07
C LEU A 126 17.32 -8.11 -12.79
N SER A 127 17.52 -7.93 -14.11
CA SER A 127 18.52 -8.68 -14.86
C SER A 127 19.96 -8.32 -14.46
N ARG A 128 20.20 -7.11 -13.95
CA ARG A 128 21.51 -6.65 -13.46
C ARG A 128 21.75 -6.94 -11.98
N ALA A 129 20.71 -7.08 -11.16
CA ALA A 129 20.78 -7.37 -9.73
C ALA A 129 21.17 -8.83 -9.42
N LYS A 130 22.45 -9.18 -9.60
CA LYS A 130 22.93 -10.57 -9.60
C LYS A 130 22.84 -11.27 -8.24
N ASN A 131 22.91 -10.50 -7.16
CA ASN A 131 22.90 -11.02 -5.80
C ASN A 131 21.52 -10.95 -5.13
N LEU A 132 20.54 -10.30 -5.78
CA LEU A 132 19.25 -10.01 -5.16
C LEU A 132 18.52 -11.29 -4.81
N ARG A 133 18.13 -11.41 -3.54
CA ARG A 133 17.33 -12.53 -3.01
C ARG A 133 15.99 -12.08 -2.45
N LEU A 134 15.94 -10.85 -1.93
CA LEU A 134 14.78 -10.30 -1.25
C LEU A 134 14.55 -8.84 -1.65
N ALA A 135 13.35 -8.55 -2.17
CA ALA A 135 12.84 -7.21 -2.34
C ALA A 135 11.77 -6.93 -1.27
N VAL A 136 11.97 -5.92 -0.44
CA VAL A 136 11.01 -5.52 0.62
C VAL A 136 10.40 -4.18 0.26
N THR A 137 9.07 -4.11 0.29
CA THR A 137 8.33 -2.85 0.24
C THR A 137 8.08 -2.35 1.65
N ALA A 138 8.75 -1.28 2.06
CA ALA A 138 8.46 -0.50 3.27
C ALA A 138 7.14 0.27 3.10
N GLY A 139 6.03 -0.48 3.21
CA GLY A 139 4.67 -0.05 2.90
C GLY A 139 3.84 -1.23 2.41
N ILE A 140 2.83 -0.93 1.59
CA ILE A 140 1.93 -1.89 0.94
C ILE A 140 1.79 -1.49 -0.53
N GLY A 141 1.77 -2.48 -1.44
CA GLY A 141 1.78 -2.27 -2.88
C GLY A 141 3.18 -2.46 -3.45
N SER A 142 3.39 -3.58 -4.14
CA SER A 142 4.69 -3.95 -4.76
C SER A 142 4.66 -3.87 -6.29
N ASP A 143 3.72 -3.11 -6.86
CA ASP A 143 3.54 -2.95 -8.32
C ASP A 143 4.67 -2.16 -9.01
N HIS A 144 5.52 -1.47 -8.24
CA HIS A 144 6.77 -0.89 -8.74
C HIS A 144 7.88 -1.94 -8.96
N VAL A 145 7.64 -3.20 -8.60
CA VAL A 145 8.48 -4.35 -8.95
C VAL A 145 7.81 -5.09 -10.10
N ASP A 146 8.56 -5.39 -11.16
CA ASP A 146 8.10 -6.33 -12.18
C ASP A 146 8.06 -7.75 -11.57
N LEU A 147 6.90 -8.14 -11.06
CA LEU A 147 6.72 -9.40 -10.32
C LEU A 147 6.94 -10.63 -11.22
N ASP A 148 6.62 -10.52 -12.51
CA ASP A 148 6.85 -11.60 -13.49
C ASP A 148 8.35 -11.80 -13.77
N ALA A 149 9.10 -10.70 -13.88
CA ALA A 149 10.55 -10.75 -13.97
C ALA A 149 11.18 -11.24 -12.65
N ALA A 150 10.66 -10.80 -11.50
CA ALA A 150 11.14 -11.21 -10.18
C ALA A 150 11.00 -12.73 -9.95
N ASN A 151 9.91 -13.33 -10.41
CA ASN A 151 9.71 -14.79 -10.37
C ASN A 151 10.77 -15.59 -11.14
N LYS A 152 11.43 -14.98 -12.14
CA LYS A 152 12.46 -15.61 -12.98
C LYS A 152 13.88 -15.23 -12.54
N ALA A 153 14.05 -14.03 -12.00
CA ALA A 153 15.34 -13.52 -11.55
C ALA A 153 15.93 -14.39 -10.44
N ASN A 154 17.20 -14.78 -10.58
CA ASN A 154 17.98 -15.50 -9.55
C ASN A 154 17.31 -16.77 -8.99
N GLY A 155 16.52 -17.48 -9.81
CA GLY A 155 15.77 -18.67 -9.38
C GLY A 155 14.45 -18.37 -8.66
N GLY A 156 14.00 -17.11 -8.72
CA GLY A 156 12.80 -16.60 -8.07
C GLY A 156 13.14 -15.85 -6.79
N ILE A 157 13.24 -14.53 -6.88
CA ILE A 157 13.45 -13.70 -5.68
C ILE A 157 12.16 -13.63 -4.85
N THR A 158 12.34 -13.46 -3.55
CA THR A 158 11.22 -13.18 -2.64
C THR A 158 10.85 -11.71 -2.75
N VAL A 159 9.60 -11.40 -3.07
CA VAL A 159 9.03 -10.05 -2.93
C VAL A 159 8.10 -10.06 -1.73
N ALA A 160 8.32 -9.14 -0.80
CA ALA A 160 7.56 -9.03 0.44
C ALA A 160 7.18 -7.58 0.74
N GLU A 161 6.08 -7.42 1.46
CA GLU A 161 5.58 -6.13 1.93
C GLU A 161 5.07 -6.28 3.36
N ILE A 162 4.92 -5.15 4.06
CA ILE A 162 4.45 -5.15 5.44
C ILE A 162 2.92 -5.03 5.42
N THR A 163 2.27 -6.09 4.95
CA THR A 163 0.82 -6.15 4.80
C THR A 163 0.10 -5.77 6.11
N GLY A 164 -0.78 -4.78 6.03
CA GLY A 164 -1.54 -4.27 7.16
C GLY A 164 -0.93 -3.06 7.87
N CYS A 165 0.31 -2.65 7.56
CA CYS A 165 1.01 -1.59 8.28
C CYS A 165 0.31 -0.24 8.26
N ASN A 166 -0.35 0.12 7.15
CA ASN A 166 -0.92 1.45 6.92
C ASN A 166 -2.39 1.42 6.48
N VAL A 167 -3.05 0.25 6.53
CA VAL A 167 -4.42 0.09 5.98
C VAL A 167 -5.47 0.93 6.72
N VAL A 168 -5.23 1.22 8.00
CA VAL A 168 -6.07 2.12 8.81
C VAL A 168 -5.90 3.55 8.34
N SER A 169 -4.65 4.00 8.18
CA SER A 169 -4.31 5.34 7.74
C SER A 169 -4.84 5.65 6.34
N VAL A 170 -4.75 4.69 5.41
CA VAL A 170 -5.33 4.87 4.06
C VAL A 170 -6.85 4.93 4.14
N ALA A 171 -7.51 4.06 4.92
CA ALA A 171 -8.96 4.09 5.06
C ALA A 171 -9.47 5.42 5.67
N GLU A 172 -8.73 6.02 6.61
CA GLU A 172 -9.02 7.35 7.13
C GLU A 172 -8.85 8.43 6.06
N HIS A 173 -7.77 8.36 5.29
CA HIS A 173 -7.50 9.30 4.22
C HIS A 173 -8.60 9.27 3.14
N VAL A 174 -9.08 8.09 2.78
CA VAL A 174 -10.17 7.90 1.81
C VAL A 174 -11.45 8.58 2.28
N VAL A 175 -11.89 8.32 3.52
CA VAL A 175 -13.11 8.96 4.07
C VAL A 175 -12.93 10.47 4.19
N MET A 176 -11.74 10.94 4.60
CA MET A 176 -11.40 12.36 4.61
C MET A 176 -11.54 12.98 3.21
N THR A 177 -10.94 12.37 2.18
CA THR A 177 -11.02 12.85 0.79
C THR A 177 -12.46 12.88 0.29
N MET A 178 -13.27 11.84 0.57
CA MET A 178 -14.69 11.83 0.24
C MET A 178 -15.41 13.05 0.84
N LEU A 179 -15.20 13.33 2.13
CA LEU A 179 -15.82 14.47 2.80
C LEU A 179 -15.32 15.82 2.26
N VAL A 180 -14.03 15.94 1.98
CA VAL A 180 -13.43 17.17 1.40
C VAL A 180 -14.08 17.51 0.06
N LEU A 181 -14.28 16.51 -0.81
CA LEU A 181 -14.93 16.68 -2.10
C LEU A 181 -16.43 16.98 -1.94
N MET A 182 -17.15 16.16 -1.17
CA MET A 182 -18.60 16.30 -1.00
C MET A 182 -18.98 17.62 -0.34
N LYS A 183 -18.19 18.09 0.63
CA LYS A 183 -18.45 19.35 1.36
C LYS A 183 -17.82 20.57 0.68
N ASN A 184 -17.31 20.42 -0.54
CA ASN A 184 -16.67 21.49 -1.32
C ASN A 184 -15.64 22.29 -0.50
N PHE A 185 -14.83 21.60 0.29
CA PHE A 185 -14.01 22.22 1.34
C PHE A 185 -12.87 23.07 0.77
N VAL A 186 -12.22 22.62 -0.31
CA VAL A 186 -11.04 23.30 -0.86
C VAL A 186 -11.37 24.72 -1.35
N PRO A 187 -12.35 24.93 -2.25
CA PRO A 187 -12.72 26.29 -2.66
C PRO A 187 -13.21 27.16 -1.49
N ALA A 188 -13.90 26.58 -0.51
CA ALA A 188 -14.33 27.29 0.69
C ALA A 188 -13.16 27.75 1.57
N HIS A 189 -12.14 26.91 1.72
CA HIS A 189 -10.92 27.27 2.45
C HIS A 189 -10.15 28.39 1.75
N ASP A 190 -9.97 28.28 0.43
CA ASP A 190 -9.24 29.27 -0.37
C ASP A 190 -9.93 30.64 -0.34
N MET A 191 -11.26 30.67 -0.48
CA MET A 191 -12.05 31.90 -0.36
C MET A 191 -11.78 32.64 0.95
N ILE A 192 -11.74 31.93 2.08
CA ILE A 192 -11.45 32.54 3.39
C ILE A 192 -10.01 33.02 3.50
N ARG A 193 -9.03 32.28 2.95
CA ARG A 193 -7.62 32.72 2.91
C ARG A 193 -7.42 33.98 2.08
N GLU A 194 -8.23 34.16 1.05
CA GLU A 194 -8.26 35.37 0.22
C GLU A 194 -8.99 36.55 0.88
N GLY A 195 -9.57 36.36 2.07
CA GLY A 195 -10.35 37.39 2.78
C GLY A 195 -11.72 37.64 2.17
N ARG A 196 -12.22 36.73 1.32
CA ARG A 196 -13.54 36.81 0.70
C ARG A 196 -14.61 36.13 1.58
N TRP A 197 -15.86 36.53 1.39
CA TRP A 197 -17.01 35.90 2.04
C TRP A 197 -18.20 35.83 1.09
N ASP A 198 -18.35 34.70 0.40
CA ASP A 198 -19.49 34.40 -0.47
C ASP A 198 -19.98 32.97 -0.21
N VAL A 199 -21.06 32.87 0.57
CA VAL A 199 -21.64 31.56 0.93
C VAL A 199 -22.23 30.87 -0.30
N ALA A 200 -22.88 31.62 -1.20
CA ALA A 200 -23.57 31.04 -2.34
C ALA A 200 -22.57 30.42 -3.34
N GLU A 201 -21.39 31.03 -3.50
CA GLU A 201 -20.32 30.52 -4.37
C GLU A 201 -19.92 29.09 -4.02
N VAL A 202 -19.83 28.76 -2.74
CA VAL A 202 -19.32 27.46 -2.26
C VAL A 202 -20.44 26.48 -1.91
N THR A 203 -21.60 26.96 -1.45
CA THR A 203 -22.74 26.10 -1.11
C THR A 203 -23.42 25.50 -2.34
N LYS A 204 -23.31 26.12 -3.53
CA LYS A 204 -23.94 25.60 -4.76
C LYS A 204 -23.52 24.17 -5.14
N ASN A 205 -22.34 23.73 -4.69
CA ASN A 205 -21.79 22.40 -4.91
C ASN A 205 -21.43 21.69 -3.58
N ASN A 206 -22.06 22.07 -2.48
CA ASN A 206 -21.84 21.45 -1.16
C ASN A 206 -22.97 20.47 -0.86
N TYR A 207 -22.62 19.21 -0.63
CA TYR A 207 -23.56 18.12 -0.42
C TYR A 207 -23.22 17.35 0.85
N ASP A 208 -24.23 16.78 1.47
CA ASP A 208 -24.05 15.78 2.52
C ASP A 208 -23.78 14.41 1.91
N ILE A 209 -22.94 13.63 2.59
CA ILE A 209 -22.68 12.23 2.25
C ILE A 209 -23.83 11.30 2.70
N GLU A 210 -24.64 11.76 3.65
CA GLU A 210 -25.90 11.12 4.00
C GLU A 210 -26.77 10.93 2.75
N ASP A 211 -27.45 9.80 2.69
CA ASP A 211 -28.28 9.36 1.55
C ASP A 211 -27.54 9.18 0.21
N LYS A 212 -26.20 9.25 0.17
CA LYS A 212 -25.41 8.92 -1.02
C LYS A 212 -25.11 7.42 -1.11
N VAL A 213 -24.96 6.94 -2.34
CA VAL A 213 -24.49 5.59 -2.62
C VAL A 213 -22.98 5.62 -2.79
N VAL A 214 -22.24 4.90 -1.95
CA VAL A 214 -20.77 4.84 -1.99
C VAL A 214 -20.33 3.45 -2.41
N GLY A 215 -19.48 3.34 -3.42
CA GLY A 215 -18.96 2.06 -3.92
C GLY A 215 -17.45 1.96 -3.84
N THR A 216 -16.95 0.81 -3.40
CA THR A 216 -15.51 0.51 -3.36
C THR A 216 -15.11 -0.56 -4.37
N VAL A 217 -14.11 -0.27 -5.20
CA VAL A 217 -13.46 -1.25 -6.09
C VAL A 217 -12.33 -1.91 -5.32
N GLY A 218 -12.54 -3.15 -4.89
CA GLY A 218 -11.69 -3.86 -3.96
C GLY A 218 -12.21 -3.76 -2.51
N ALA A 219 -12.56 -4.90 -1.92
CA ALA A 219 -13.04 -5.01 -0.54
C ALA A 219 -12.04 -5.74 0.35
N GLY A 220 -10.74 -5.58 0.06
CA GLY A 220 -9.65 -6.07 0.89
C GLY A 220 -9.52 -5.29 2.21
N ARG A 221 -8.32 -5.31 2.80
CA ARG A 221 -8.07 -4.70 4.12
C ARG A 221 -8.43 -3.22 4.19
N ILE A 222 -8.21 -2.46 3.12
CA ILE A 222 -8.52 -1.02 3.07
C ILE A 222 -10.00 -0.82 2.76
N GLY A 223 -10.51 -1.39 1.66
CA GLY A 223 -11.92 -1.30 1.28
C GLY A 223 -12.88 -1.66 2.40
N GLU A 224 -12.68 -2.78 3.10
CA GLU A 224 -13.49 -3.15 4.28
C GLU A 224 -13.45 -2.07 5.37
N ARG A 225 -12.27 -1.51 5.67
CA ARG A 225 -12.10 -0.46 6.70
C ARG A 225 -12.72 0.86 6.30
N VAL A 226 -12.76 1.18 5.00
CA VAL A 226 -13.48 2.33 4.47
C VAL A 226 -14.98 2.14 4.70
N LEU A 227 -15.55 1.01 4.28
CA LEU A 227 -16.98 0.73 4.46
C LEU A 227 -17.39 0.76 5.94
N ARG A 228 -16.57 0.17 6.84
CA ARG A 228 -16.79 0.26 8.30
C ARG A 228 -16.83 1.69 8.84
N ARG A 229 -16.01 2.57 8.31
CA ARG A 229 -15.97 4.00 8.71
C ARG A 229 -17.14 4.79 8.13
N LEU A 230 -17.67 4.37 6.99
CA LEU A 230 -18.83 4.99 6.36
C LEU A 230 -20.17 4.52 6.95
N ALA A 231 -20.22 3.36 7.61
CA ALA A 231 -21.42 2.83 8.25
C ALA A 231 -22.21 3.86 9.12
N PRO A 232 -21.56 4.68 9.99
CA PRO A 232 -22.28 5.68 10.80
C PRO A 232 -22.66 6.97 10.03
N PHE A 233 -22.29 7.12 8.76
CA PHE A 233 -22.63 8.31 7.95
C PHE A 233 -24.02 8.23 7.29
N HIS A 234 -24.77 7.14 7.53
CA HIS A 234 -26.11 6.95 6.97
C HIS A 234 -26.17 7.13 5.45
N CYS A 235 -25.16 6.59 4.77
CA CYS A 235 -25.19 6.44 3.31
C CYS A 235 -26.41 5.60 2.91
N LYS A 236 -27.00 5.91 1.75
CA LYS A 236 -28.17 5.18 1.24
C LYS A 236 -27.85 3.72 0.97
N GLU A 237 -26.71 3.45 0.35
CA GLU A 237 -26.17 2.11 0.14
C GLU A 237 -24.64 2.15 0.17
N LEU A 238 -24.04 1.13 0.78
CA LEU A 238 -22.60 0.86 0.71
C LEU A 238 -22.39 -0.34 -0.21
N LEU A 239 -21.69 -0.13 -1.32
CA LEU A 239 -21.47 -1.13 -2.35
C LEU A 239 -20.00 -1.53 -2.42
N TYR A 240 -19.74 -2.75 -2.87
CA TYR A 240 -18.39 -3.15 -3.26
C TYR A 240 -18.38 -4.07 -4.47
N PHE A 241 -17.30 -3.97 -5.24
CA PHE A 241 -16.96 -4.88 -6.32
C PHE A 241 -15.59 -5.48 -6.03
N ASP A 242 -15.54 -6.78 -5.81
CA ASP A 242 -14.31 -7.55 -5.66
C ASP A 242 -14.57 -9.01 -6.07
N TYR A 243 -13.59 -9.65 -6.71
CA TYR A 243 -13.65 -11.07 -7.02
C TYR A 243 -13.49 -11.94 -5.75
N GLN A 244 -12.86 -11.41 -4.70
CA GLN A 244 -12.85 -11.99 -3.35
C GLN A 244 -13.97 -11.36 -2.51
N PRO A 245 -15.10 -12.06 -2.28
CA PRO A 245 -16.20 -11.51 -1.52
C PRO A 245 -15.84 -11.38 -0.03
N LEU A 246 -16.46 -10.42 0.64
CA LEU A 246 -16.55 -10.41 2.10
C LEU A 246 -17.42 -11.59 2.56
N SER A 247 -17.24 -12.02 3.81
CA SER A 247 -18.16 -13.03 4.38
C SER A 247 -19.54 -12.42 4.62
N SER A 248 -20.59 -13.25 4.59
CA SER A 248 -21.97 -12.81 4.86
C SER A 248 -22.12 -12.11 6.21
N GLU A 249 -21.34 -12.53 7.21
CA GLU A 249 -21.34 -11.92 8.54
C GLU A 249 -20.76 -10.50 8.49
N VAL A 250 -19.66 -10.30 7.75
CA VAL A 250 -19.01 -9.00 7.58
C VAL A 250 -19.91 -8.06 6.77
N GLU A 251 -20.55 -8.54 5.70
CA GLU A 251 -21.49 -7.73 4.92
C GLU A 251 -22.65 -7.24 5.78
N LYS A 252 -23.24 -8.12 6.59
CA LYS A 252 -24.36 -7.80 7.48
C LYS A 252 -23.95 -6.82 8.59
N ASP A 253 -22.77 -7.02 9.18
CA ASP A 253 -22.23 -6.16 10.24
C ASP A 253 -21.97 -4.72 9.74
N ILE A 254 -21.44 -4.59 8.52
CA ILE A 254 -21.18 -3.29 7.89
C ILE A 254 -22.47 -2.67 7.31
N GLY A 255 -23.41 -3.50 6.87
CA GLY A 255 -24.56 -3.04 6.07
C GLY A 255 -24.17 -2.74 4.62
N CYS A 256 -23.22 -3.49 4.05
CA CYS A 256 -22.81 -3.33 2.65
C CYS A 256 -23.33 -4.46 1.76
N ARG A 257 -23.29 -4.25 0.45
CA ARG A 257 -23.76 -5.22 -0.55
C ARG A 257 -22.77 -5.36 -1.70
N ARG A 258 -22.46 -6.61 -2.05
CA ARG A 258 -21.68 -6.92 -3.24
C ARG A 258 -22.45 -6.58 -4.53
N VAL A 259 -21.71 -6.12 -5.53
CA VAL A 259 -22.17 -5.99 -6.91
C VAL A 259 -21.23 -6.82 -7.78
N GLU A 260 -21.78 -7.67 -8.66
CA GLU A 260 -21.00 -8.62 -9.46
C GLU A 260 -20.39 -7.99 -10.71
N SER A 261 -20.87 -6.81 -11.12
CA SER A 261 -20.37 -6.04 -12.27
C SER A 261 -19.85 -4.69 -11.82
N LEU A 262 -18.59 -4.38 -12.18
CA LEU A 262 -18.00 -3.06 -11.95
C LEU A 262 -18.86 -1.96 -12.59
N GLU A 263 -19.31 -2.20 -13.83
CA GLU A 263 -20.12 -1.24 -14.59
C GLU A 263 -21.47 -0.97 -13.92
N GLU A 264 -22.12 -2.03 -13.42
CA GLU A 264 -23.35 -1.89 -12.66
C GLU A 264 -23.11 -1.06 -11.39
N MET A 265 -22.04 -1.34 -10.65
CA MET A 265 -21.73 -0.62 -9.41
C MET A 265 -21.51 0.87 -9.68
N VAL A 266 -20.61 1.22 -10.60
CA VAL A 266 -20.25 2.62 -10.84
C VAL A 266 -21.42 3.45 -11.36
N SER A 267 -22.37 2.84 -12.09
CA SER A 267 -23.58 3.52 -12.56
C SER A 267 -24.57 3.88 -11.46
N ARG A 268 -24.45 3.23 -10.28
CA ARG A 268 -25.34 3.44 -9.13
C ARG A 268 -24.75 4.34 -8.06
N CYS A 269 -23.43 4.47 -8.02
CA CYS A 269 -22.70 5.25 -7.04
C CYS A 269 -22.79 6.76 -7.28
N ASP A 270 -22.83 7.50 -6.18
CA ASP A 270 -22.56 8.95 -6.13
C ASP A 270 -21.09 9.21 -5.72
N ILE A 271 -20.42 8.22 -5.15
CA ILE A 271 -18.99 8.24 -4.82
C ILE A 271 -18.39 6.86 -5.13
N VAL A 272 -17.26 6.83 -5.84
CA VAL A 272 -16.49 5.60 -6.10
C VAL A 272 -15.08 5.78 -5.58
N ASN A 273 -14.58 4.86 -4.74
CA ASN A 273 -13.17 4.77 -4.36
C ASN A 273 -12.52 3.48 -4.86
N ILE A 274 -11.21 3.54 -5.09
CA ILE A 274 -10.43 2.46 -5.68
C ILE A 274 -9.43 1.97 -4.64
N GLU A 275 -9.62 0.74 -4.16
CA GLU A 275 -8.80 0.11 -3.12
C GLU A 275 -8.20 -1.23 -3.57
N CYS A 276 -8.22 -1.49 -4.89
CA CYS A 276 -7.61 -2.65 -5.51
C CYS A 276 -6.13 -2.38 -5.88
N PRO A 277 -5.26 -3.40 -5.86
CA PRO A 277 -3.87 -3.25 -6.27
C PRO A 277 -3.75 -2.92 -7.77
N LEU A 278 -2.61 -2.37 -8.17
CA LEU A 278 -2.24 -2.25 -9.58
C LEU A 278 -1.64 -3.57 -10.07
N TYR A 279 -2.24 -4.15 -11.11
CA TYR A 279 -1.75 -5.31 -11.84
C TYR A 279 -2.31 -5.27 -13.27
N ALA A 280 -2.05 -6.29 -14.09
CA ALA A 280 -2.35 -6.26 -15.52
C ALA A 280 -3.81 -5.87 -15.84
N GLU A 281 -4.77 -6.43 -15.11
CA GLU A 281 -6.21 -6.22 -15.34
C GLU A 281 -6.75 -4.92 -14.72
N THR A 282 -6.07 -4.32 -13.72
CA THR A 282 -6.48 -3.03 -13.14
C THR A 282 -5.78 -1.82 -13.75
N ARG A 283 -4.71 -2.04 -14.53
CA ARG A 283 -3.99 -0.96 -15.21
C ARG A 283 -4.88 -0.31 -16.26
N GLY A 284 -5.23 0.96 -16.03
CA GLY A 284 -6.11 1.70 -16.94
C GLY A 284 -7.57 1.27 -16.87
N LEU A 285 -7.98 0.56 -15.81
CA LEU A 285 -9.36 0.11 -15.61
C LEU A 285 -10.35 1.29 -15.60
N PHE A 286 -10.01 2.38 -14.92
CA PHE A 286 -10.77 3.64 -14.94
C PHE A 286 -10.39 4.49 -16.15
N ASN A 287 -10.70 3.98 -17.34
CA ASN A 287 -10.58 4.70 -18.60
C ASN A 287 -11.86 5.51 -18.91
N LYS A 288 -11.89 6.14 -20.09
CA LYS A 288 -13.03 6.94 -20.57
C LYS A 288 -14.35 6.15 -20.59
N ASP A 289 -14.31 4.85 -20.90
CA ASP A 289 -15.52 4.04 -21.03
C ASP A 289 -16.13 3.71 -19.66
N ILE A 290 -15.30 3.35 -18.67
CA ILE A 290 -15.77 3.14 -17.29
C ILE A 290 -16.20 4.47 -16.65
N ILE A 291 -15.42 5.54 -16.84
CA ILE A 291 -15.78 6.87 -16.33
C ILE A 291 -17.09 7.36 -16.95
N GLY A 292 -17.32 7.10 -18.24
CA GLY A 292 -18.56 7.43 -18.93
C GLY A 292 -19.80 6.69 -18.42
N LYS A 293 -19.63 5.63 -17.61
CA LYS A 293 -20.71 4.88 -16.94
C LYS A 293 -21.02 5.38 -15.53
N MET A 294 -20.18 6.25 -14.96
CA MET A 294 -20.44 6.89 -13.67
C MET A 294 -21.56 7.93 -13.80
N LYS A 295 -22.22 8.27 -12.69
CA LYS A 295 -23.24 9.32 -12.70
C LYS A 295 -22.63 10.67 -13.10
N PRO A 296 -23.37 11.53 -13.83
CA PRO A 296 -22.94 12.91 -14.04
C PRO A 296 -22.74 13.64 -12.71
N GLY A 297 -21.59 14.30 -12.55
CA GLY A 297 -21.24 15.00 -11.30
C GLY A 297 -20.38 14.18 -10.33
N LEU A 298 -20.06 12.92 -10.66
CA LEU A 298 -18.87 12.23 -10.15
C LEU A 298 -17.60 12.73 -10.84
#